data_AF-A0A514BRL6-F1
#
_entry.id   AF-A0A514BRL6-F1
#
_cell.length_a   1.000
_cell.length_b   1.000
_cell.length_c   1.000
_cell.angle_alpha   90.00
_cell.angle_beta   90.00
_cell.angle_gamma   90.00
#
_symmetry.space_group_name_H-M   'P 1'
#
loop_
_entity.id
_entity.type
_entity.pdbx_description
1 polymer ?
#
loop_
_entity_poly.entity_id
_entity_poly.type
_entity_poly.pdbx_seq_one_letter_code
_entity_poly.pdbx_strand_id
1 'polypeptide(L)'
;MATKPGYWTSLHGLATLILIGAALYFLFVEHAAHVLPYLPVLIILLCPLMHLFMHKGHGGHSQGGEQHHDAEEAYRRGLEEGRKETGKRL
;
A
#
# COMPACT_ATOMS: atom_id res chain seq x y z
N MET A 1 22.52 42.52 -21.77
CA MET A 1 21.34 42.64 -20.88
C MET A 1 21.82 42.29 -19.48
N ALA A 2 22.16 43.31 -18.70
CA ALA A 2 22.74 43.15 -17.37
C ALA A 2 21.64 42.68 -16.41
N THR A 3 21.80 41.48 -15.86
CA THR A 3 20.93 40.95 -14.82
C THR A 3 21.09 41.82 -13.57
N LYS A 4 20.05 42.57 -13.19
CA LYS A 4 19.98 43.25 -11.89
C LYS A 4 20.17 42.17 -10.82
N PRO A 5 21.19 42.26 -9.93
CA PRO A 5 21.21 41.40 -8.76
C PRO A 5 20.02 41.82 -7.89
N GLY A 6 18.96 41.02 -7.95
CA GLY A 6 17.77 41.27 -7.17
C GLY A 6 18.14 41.25 -5.70
N TYR A 7 17.82 42.34 -5.01
CA TYR A 7 17.78 42.49 -3.54
C TYR A 7 16.83 41.46 -2.86
N TRP A 8 16.35 40.48 -3.62
CA TRP A 8 15.38 39.44 -3.31
C TRP A 8 16.04 38.10 -2.96
N THR A 9 17.33 37.90 -3.27
CA THR A 9 18.15 36.90 -2.60
C THR A 9 18.94 37.56 -1.47
N SER A 10 18.22 38.36 -0.66
CA SER A 10 18.76 39.01 0.54
C SER A 10 19.67 38.03 1.24
N LEU A 11 20.87 38.46 1.59
CA LEU A 11 21.94 37.65 2.17
C LEU A 11 21.43 36.66 3.24
N HIS A 12 20.37 37.05 3.96
CA HIS A 12 19.60 36.21 4.88
C HIS A 12 18.96 34.96 4.26
N GLY A 13 18.29 35.04 3.11
CA GLY A 13 17.67 33.87 2.46
C GLY A 13 18.69 32.86 1.95
N LEU A 14 19.86 33.34 1.47
CA LEU A 14 20.96 32.46 1.12
C LEU A 14 21.61 31.87 2.37
N ALA A 15 21.81 32.67 3.42
CA ALA A 15 22.34 32.19 4.69
C ALA A 15 21.41 31.15 5.35
N THR A 16 20.09 31.34 5.32
CA THR A 16 19.14 30.35 5.85
C THR A 16 19.11 29.09 5.00
N LEU A 17 19.14 29.20 3.67
CA LEU A 17 19.23 28.03 2.78
C LEU A 17 20.51 27.23 3.03
N ILE A 18 21.65 27.90 3.18
CA ILE A 18 22.92 27.26 3.49
C ILE A 18 22.88 26.62 4.88
N LEU A 19 22.33 27.30 5.89
CA LEU A 19 22.23 26.77 7.25
C LEU A 19 21.31 25.55 7.29
N ILE A 20 20.12 25.63 6.68
CA ILE A 20 19.19 24.50 6.57
C ILE A 20 19.84 23.36 5.81
N GLY A 21 20.48 23.63 4.67
CA GLY A 21 21.20 22.64 3.89
C GLY A 21 22.32 21.97 4.69
N ALA A 22 23.11 22.74 5.43
CA ALA A 22 24.18 22.23 6.29
C ALA A 22 23.64 21.42 7.48
N ALA A 23 22.56 21.88 8.13
CA ALA A 23 21.92 21.16 9.22
C ALA A 23 21.33 19.84 8.75
N LEU A 24 20.62 19.84 7.61
CA LEU A 24 20.10 18.62 6.98
C LEU A 24 21.23 17.69 6.55
N TYR A 25 22.30 18.22 5.97
CA TYR A 25 23.46 17.44 5.55
C TYR A 25 24.18 16.80 6.75
N PHE A 26 24.42 17.55 7.82
CA PHE A 26 25.07 17.04 9.03
C PHE A 26 24.20 15.99 9.72
N LEU A 27 22.90 16.25 9.84
CA LEU A 27 21.93 15.27 10.36
C LEU A 27 21.93 14.02 9.49
N PHE A 28 21.93 14.17 8.16
CA PHE A 28 21.98 13.05 7.23
C PHE A 28 23.30 12.30 7.34
N VAL A 29 24.46 12.94 7.49
CA VAL A 29 25.75 12.22 7.58
C VAL A 29 25.88 11.46 8.91
N GLU A 30 25.57 12.10 10.04
CA GLU A 30 25.61 11.45 11.37
C GLU A 30 24.55 10.33 11.49
N HIS A 31 23.33 10.59 11.00
CA HIS A 31 22.26 9.61 11.10
C HIS A 31 22.18 8.69 9.88
N ALA A 32 22.93 8.90 8.80
CA ALA A 32 22.91 8.01 7.62
C ALA A 32 23.34 6.60 8.01
N ALA A 33 24.33 6.47 8.89
CA ALA A 33 24.77 5.17 9.40
C ALA A 33 23.66 4.44 10.17
N HIS A 34 22.67 5.17 10.72
CA HIS A 34 21.49 4.61 11.34
C HIS A 34 20.35 4.43 10.33
N VAL A 35 20.15 5.37 9.40
CA VAL A 35 19.07 5.34 8.40
C VAL A 35 19.30 4.27 7.33
N LEU A 36 20.53 4.02 6.88
CA LEU A 36 20.88 2.95 5.94
C LEU A 36 20.44 1.56 6.44
N PRO A 37 20.70 1.14 7.68
CA PRO A 37 20.17 -0.11 8.22
C PRO A 37 18.69 -0.04 8.59
N TYR A 38 18.13 1.14 8.91
CA TYR A 38 16.68 1.29 9.08
C TYR A 38 15.91 1.26 7.76
N LEU A 39 16.53 1.54 6.61
CA LEU A 39 15.88 1.53 5.29
C LEU A 39 15.20 0.19 4.96
N PRO A 40 15.86 -0.99 5.08
CA PRO A 40 15.19 -2.28 4.86
C PRO A 40 14.07 -2.55 5.88
N VAL A 41 14.26 -2.14 7.14
CA VAL A 41 13.22 -2.26 8.19
C VAL A 41 12.03 -1.37 7.88
N LEU A 42 12.26 -0.15 7.38
CA LEU A 42 11.23 0.81 7.00
C LEU A 42 10.40 0.29 5.83
N ILE A 43 11.02 -0.35 4.84
CA ILE A 43 10.31 -0.98 3.71
C ILE A 43 9.44 -2.14 4.19
N ILE A 44 9.98 -3.01 5.07
CA ILE A 44 9.20 -4.11 5.65
C ILE A 44 8.07 -3.58 6.53
N LEU A 45 8.30 -2.53 7.32
CA LEU A 45 7.30 -1.89 8.19
C LEU A 45 6.26 -1.10 7.39
N LEU A 46 6.59 -0.65 6.18
CA LEU A 46 5.64 -0.06 5.24
C LEU A 46 4.52 -1.04 4.87
N CYS A 47 4.84 -2.34 4.75
CA CYS A 47 3.87 -3.39 4.48
C CYS A 47 2.75 -3.50 5.56
N PRO A 48 3.04 -3.76 6.86
CA PRO A 48 2.04 -3.80 7.91
C PRO A 48 1.39 -2.44 8.13
N LEU A 49 2.10 -1.34 7.88
CA LEU A 49 1.54 0.01 7.95
C LEU A 49 0.44 0.19 6.89
N MET A 50 0.73 -0.14 5.61
CA MET A 50 -0.26 -0.15 4.53
C MET A 50 -1.41 -1.10 4.84
N HIS A 51 -1.12 -2.32 5.29
CA HIS A 51 -2.15 -3.29 5.66
C HIS A 51 -3.04 -2.75 6.80
N LEU A 52 -2.48 -2.11 7.82
CA LEU A 52 -3.25 -1.54 8.94
C LEU A 52 -4.14 -0.38 8.49
N PHE A 53 -3.67 0.46 7.56
CA PHE A 53 -4.50 1.51 6.95
C PHE A 53 -5.59 0.94 6.03
N MET A 54 -5.31 -0.16 5.33
CA MET A 54 -6.28 -0.83 4.45
C MET A 54 -7.25 -1.76 5.20
N HIS A 55 -6.95 -2.15 6.45
CA HIS A 55 -7.85 -2.97 7.26
C HIS A 55 -8.87 -2.16 8.08
N LYS A 56 -8.67 -0.84 8.23
CA LYS A 56 -9.54 0.02 9.06
C LYS A 56 -10.81 0.53 8.37
N GLY A 57 -11.00 0.27 7.08
CA GLY A 57 -12.18 0.75 6.38
C GLY A 57 -12.44 -0.04 5.11
N HIS A 58 -13.14 -1.16 5.23
CA HIS A 58 -14.11 -1.72 4.27
C HIS A 58 -14.71 -3.02 4.85
N GLY A 59 -15.25 -2.94 6.07
CA GLY A 59 -15.98 -4.04 6.71
C GLY A 59 -17.49 -3.88 6.57
N GLY A 60 -18.01 -3.68 5.36
CA GLY A 60 -19.42 -3.34 5.19
C GLY A 60 -19.94 -3.51 3.78
N HIS A 61 -19.76 -4.70 3.19
CA HIS A 61 -20.71 -5.34 2.27
C HIS A 61 -20.18 -6.72 1.86
N SER A 62 -20.13 -7.64 2.80
CA SER A 62 -20.12 -9.07 2.47
C SER A 62 -21.53 -9.47 2.03
N GLN A 63 -21.87 -9.20 0.76
CA GLN A 63 -22.80 -10.08 0.03
C GLN A 63 -22.03 -11.37 -0.29
N GLY A 64 -21.82 -12.19 0.74
CA GLY A 64 -21.05 -13.44 0.67
C GLY A 64 -21.88 -14.64 1.09
N GLY A 65 -23.21 -14.58 0.96
CA GLY A 65 -24.13 -15.62 1.43
C GLY A 65 -24.82 -16.43 0.34
N GLU A 66 -24.84 -15.99 -0.92
CA GLU A 66 -25.75 -16.57 -1.92
C GLU A 66 -25.05 -17.49 -2.94
N GLN A 67 -23.72 -17.37 -3.12
CA GLN A 67 -23.01 -18.17 -4.14
C GLN A 67 -22.77 -19.63 -3.74
N HIS A 68 -22.81 -19.96 -2.44
CA HIS A 68 -22.55 -21.33 -1.97
C HIS A 68 -23.80 -22.21 -2.08
N HIS A 69 -25.01 -21.64 -2.00
CA HIS A 69 -26.25 -22.41 -2.18
C HIS A 69 -26.50 -22.74 -3.66
N ASP A 70 -26.28 -21.79 -4.58
CA ASP A 70 -26.48 -22.05 -6.01
C ASP A 70 -25.53 -23.12 -6.57
N ALA A 71 -24.26 -23.11 -6.13
CA ALA A 71 -23.26 -24.10 -6.55
C ALA A 71 -23.56 -25.51 -6.00
N GLU A 72 -23.96 -25.59 -4.73
CA GLU A 72 -24.35 -26.85 -4.08
C GLU A 72 -25.62 -27.44 -4.71
N GLU A 73 -26.62 -26.59 -5.02
CA GLU A 73 -27.87 -27.02 -5.64
C GLU A 73 -27.66 -27.49 -7.10
N ALA A 74 -26.83 -26.80 -7.88
CA ALA A 74 -26.45 -27.22 -9.23
C ALA A 74 -25.72 -28.57 -9.22
N TYR A 75 -24.81 -28.79 -8.27
CA TYR A 75 -24.10 -30.06 -8.11
C TYR A 75 -25.04 -31.20 -7.71
N ARG A 76 -25.93 -30.95 -6.72
CA ARG A 76 -26.94 -31.91 -6.29
C ARG A 76 -27.87 -32.34 -7.42
N ARG A 77 -28.32 -31.38 -8.26
CA ARG A 77 -29.18 -31.65 -9.41
C ARG A 77 -28.49 -32.54 -10.45
N GLY A 78 -27.21 -32.27 -10.75
CA GLY A 78 -26.42 -33.10 -11.66
C GLY A 78 -26.29 -34.56 -11.20
N LEU A 79 -26.10 -34.79 -9.90
CA LEU A 79 -26.05 -36.14 -9.33
C LEU A 79 -27.39 -36.89 -9.41
N GLU A 80 -28.52 -36.20 -9.22
CA GLU A 80 -29.84 -36.81 -9.37
C GLU A 80 -30.14 -37.17 -10.83
N GLU A 81 -29.79 -36.31 -11.78
CA GLU A 81 -29.97 -36.59 -13.22
C GLU A 81 -29.11 -37.79 -13.66
N GLY A 82 -27.83 -37.85 -13.27
CA GLY A 82 -26.96 -38.99 -13.58
C GLY A 82 -27.45 -40.32 -12.99
N ARG A 83 -28.04 -40.29 -11.78
CA ARG A 83 -28.65 -41.48 -11.17
C ARG A 83 -29.88 -41.97 -11.96
N LYS A 84 -30.74 -41.06 -12.39
CA LYS A 84 -31.96 -41.40 -13.17
C LYS A 84 -31.59 -41.95 -14.54
N GLU A 85 -30.58 -41.40 -15.19
CA GLU A 85 -30.11 -41.90 -16.49
C GLU A 85 -29.54 -43.33 -16.38
N THR A 86 -28.72 -43.58 -15.36
CA THR A 86 -28.12 -44.90 -15.11
C THR A 86 -29.20 -45.94 -14.81
N GLY A 87 -30.18 -45.59 -13.98
CA GLY A 87 -31.30 -46.49 -13.62
C GLY A 87 -32.29 -46.75 -14.75
N LYS A 88 -32.32 -45.92 -15.80
CA LYS A 88 -33.17 -46.11 -16.99
C LYS A 88 -32.50 -46.96 -18.07
N ARG A 89 -31.18 -47.12 -18.00
CA ARG A 89 -30.37 -47.94 -18.92
C ARG A 89 -30.15 -49.38 -18.44
N LEU A 90 -30.58 -49.69 -17.21
CA LEU A 90 -30.71 -51.03 -16.64
C LEU A 90 -32.16 -51.50 -16.78
#